data_AF-A0A523RG26-F1
#
_entry.id   AF-A0A523RG26-F1
#
_cell.length_a   1.000
_cell.length_b   1.000
_cell.length_c   1.000
_cell.angle_alpha   90.00
_cell.angle_beta   90.00
_cell.angle_gamma   90.00
#
_symmetry.space_group_name_H-M   'P 1'
#
loop_
_entity.id
_entity.type
_entity.pdbx_description
1 polymer ?
#
loop_
_entity_poly.entity_id
_entity_poly.type
_entity_poly.pdbx_seq_one_letter_code
_entity_poly.pdbx_strand_id
1 'polypeptide(L)' 'MKVGLIADPHSNLAALEAVLKGMPRVDQLICVGDL' A
#
# COMPACT_ATOMS: atom_id res chain seq x y z
N MET A 1 -6.95 15.04 -6.37
CA MET A 1 -5.76 14.17 -6.29
C MET A 1 -5.83 13.38 -5.00
N LYS A 2 -5.90 12.05 -5.07
CA LYS A 2 -5.90 11.13 -3.93
C LYS A 2 -4.60 10.33 -3.92
N VAL A 3 -3.91 10.32 -2.79
CA VAL A 3 -2.68 9.55 -2.61
C VAL A 3 -2.94 8.44 -1.61
N GLY A 4 -2.60 7.21 -1.98
CA GLY A 4 -2.54 6.08 -1.06
C GLY A 4 -1.18 6.05 -0.39
N LEU A 5 -1.15 5.79 0.91
CA LEU A 5 0.07 5.65 1.70
C LEU A 5 0.06 4.28 2.38
N ILE A 6 1.12 3.51 2.16
CA ILE A 6 1.40 2.27 2.89
C ILE A 6 2.77 2.40 3.56
N ALA A 7 3.00 1.63 4.62
CA ALA A 7 4.25 1.63 5.36
C ALA A 7 4.59 0.22 5.81
N ASP A 8 5.88 -0.09 5.81
CA ASP A 8 6.48 -1.28 6.39
C ASP A 8 5.81 -2.64 6.01
N PRO A 9 5.56 -2.96 4.73
CA PRO A 9 5.06 -4.28 4.36
C PRO A 9 6.02 -5.45 4.69
N HIS A 10 7.32 -5.19 4.90
CA HIS A 10 8.32 -6.15 5.35
C HIS A 10 8.31 -7.48 4.59
N SER A 11 8.27 -7.44 3.26
CA SER A 11 8.18 -8.62 2.39
C SER A 11 6.98 -9.54 2.67
N ASN A 12 5.98 -9.07 3.42
CA ASN A 12 4.74 -9.80 3.68
C ASN A 12 3.75 -9.60 2.54
N LEU A 13 3.94 -10.37 1.47
CA LEU A 13 3.11 -10.27 0.26
C LEU A 13 1.61 -10.43 0.56
N ALA A 14 1.23 -11.38 1.41
CA ALA A 14 -0.17 -11.64 1.72
C ALA A 14 -0.86 -10.43 2.40
N ALA A 15 -0.16 -9.76 3.31
CA ALA A 15 -0.66 -8.54 3.94
C ALA A 15 -0.76 -7.38 2.95
N LEU A 16 0.27 -7.19 2.11
CA LEU A 16 0.28 -6.15 1.08
C LEU A 16 -0.89 -6.34 0.11
N GLU A 17 -1.13 -7.55 -0.39
CA GLU A 17 -2.26 -7.85 -1.28
C GLU A 17 -3.61 -7.55 -0.65
N ALA A 18 -3.80 -7.91 0.63
CA ALA A 18 -5.04 -7.62 1.35
C ALA A 18 -5.31 -6.11 1.46
N VAL A 19 -4.28 -5.32 1.76
CA VAL A 19 -4.37 -3.85 1.83
C VAL A 19 -4.68 -3.26 0.46
N LEU A 20 -3.94 -3.66 -0.58
CA LEU A 20 -4.14 -3.15 -1.94
C LEU A 20 -5.53 -3.48 -2.48
N LYS A 21 -6.06 -4.67 -2.18
CA LYS A 21 -7.41 -5.09 -2.57
C LYS A 21 -8.52 -4.30 -1.85
N GLY A 22 -8.29 -3.91 -0.61
CA GLY A 22 -9.22 -3.09 0.17
C GLY A 22 -9.11 -1.58 -0.10
N MET A 23 -8.05 -1.14 -0.79
CA MET A 23 -7.79 0.26 -1.01
C MET A 23 -8.73 0.85 -2.08
N PRO A 24 -9.36 2.02 -1.84
CA PRO A 24 -10.10 2.72 -2.88
C PRO A 24 -9.15 3.20 -3.98
N ARG A 25 -9.70 3.56 -5.15
CA ARG A 25 -8.89 4.11 -6.25
C ARG A 25 -8.13 5.38 -5.79
N VAL A 26 -6.82 5.36 -6.00
CA VAL A 26 -5.90 6.48 -5.77
C VAL A 26 -5.16 6.84 -7.07
N ASP A 27 -4.73 8.08 -7.18
CA ASP A 27 -3.98 8.59 -8.34
C ASP A 27 -2.48 8.22 -8.25
N GLN A 28 -1.94 8.15 -7.03
CA GLN A 28 -0.61 7.66 -6.73
C GLN A 28 -0.62 6.82 -5.45
N LEU A 29 0.25 5.81 -5.39
CA LEU A 29 0.52 5.01 -4.20
C LEU A 29 1.99 5.24 -3.79
N ILE A 30 2.21 5.58 -2.53
CA ILE A 30 3.54 5.79 -1.95
C ILE A 30 3.74 4.76 -0.83
N CYS A 31 4.88 4.08 -0.85
CA CYS A 31 5.36 3.25 0.25
C CYS A 31 6.37 4.06 1.05
N VAL A 32 6.15 4.21 2.35
CA VAL A 32 7.10 4.84 3.27
C VAL A 32 7.66 3.78 4.21
N GLY A 33 8.91 3.38 3.98
CA GLY A 33 9.59 2.37 4.79
C GLY A 33 9.42 0.95 4.27
N ASP A 34 10.46 0.17 4.52
CA ASP A 34 10.60 -1.30 4.50
C ASP A 34 9.53 -2.08 3.76
N LEU A 35 9.62 -2.08 2.42
CA LEU A 35 8.80 -2.90 1.52
C LEU A 35 8.80 -4.40 1.86
#